data_AF-A0A0Q6RCD3-F1
#
_entry.id   AF-A0A0Q6RCD3-F1
#
_cell.length_a   1.000
_cell.length_b   1.000
_cell.length_c   1.000
_cell.angle_alpha   90.00
_cell.angle_beta   90.00
_cell.angle_gamma   90.00
#
_symmetry.space_group_name_H-M   'P 1'
#
loop_
_entity.id
_entity.type
_entity.pdbx_description
1 polymer ?
#
loop_
_entity_poly.entity_id
_entity_poly.type
_entity_poly.pdbx_seq_one_letter_code
_entity_poly.pdbx_strand_id
1 'polypeptide(L)' 'MPIYRVWYRNNEEPLEFATPGRCSEAEMLDHVLEYERIERGAPATVPELIARHNLAPVRYTEDESEMNTIG' A
#
# COMPACT_ATOMS: atom_id res chain seq x y z
N MET A 1 11.68 -10.01 9.93
CA MET A 1 10.64 -9.76 8.92
C MET A 1 10.34 -8.27 9.00
N PRO A 2 10.61 -7.49 7.95
CA PRO A 2 10.30 -6.06 7.96
C PRO A 2 8.80 -5.83 8.15
N ILE A 3 8.47 -4.81 8.94
CA ILE A 3 7.08 -4.36 9.14
C ILE A 3 6.85 -3.16 8.21
N TYR A 4 5.82 -3.25 7.37
CA TYR A 4 5.38 -2.16 6.52
C TYR A 4 4.14 -1.52 7.12
N ARG A 5 4.15 -0.20 7.22
CA ARG A 5 2.96 0.62 7.57
C ARG A 5 2.59 1.43 6.35
N VAL A 6 1.36 1.29 5.87
CA VAL A 6 0.87 1.95 4.66
C VAL A 6 -0.33 2.83 4.99
N TRP A 7 -0.18 4.15 4.80
CA TRP A 7 -1.25 5.12 4.89
C TRP A 7 -1.83 5.36 3.50
N TYR A 8 -3.14 5.24 3.35
CA TYR A 8 -3.86 5.50 2.11
C TYR A 8 -5.10 6.35 2.43
N ARG A 9 -5.68 7.03 1.45
CA ARG A 9 -6.89 7.88 1.62
C ARG A 9 -6.79 9.00 2.65
N ASN A 10 -5.57 9.40 3.04
CA ASN A 10 -5.35 10.24 4.24
C ASN A 10 -5.96 9.64 5.53
N ASN A 11 -6.03 8.31 5.63
CA ASN A 11 -6.40 7.66 6.88
C ASN A 11 -5.38 7.99 7.97
N GLU A 12 -5.87 8.13 9.21
CA GLU A 12 -5.02 8.34 10.39
C GLU A 12 -4.29 7.05 10.77
N GLU A 13 -4.95 5.90 10.60
CA GLU A 13 -4.42 4.58 10.90
C GLU A 13 -3.77 3.95 9.66
N PRO A 14 -2.49 3.53 9.73
CA PRO A 14 -1.87 2.77 8.66
C PRO A 14 -2.36 1.32 8.65
N LEU A 15 -2.35 0.72 7.47
CA LEU A 15 -2.34 -0.73 7.36
C LEU A 15 -0.95 -1.25 7.70
N GLU A 16 -0.84 -1.99 8.80
CA GLU A 16 0.41 -2.63 9.24
C GLU A 16 0.42 -4.10 8.83
N PHE A 17 1.47 -4.54 8.14
CA PHE A 17 1.70 -5.93 7.79
C PHE A 17 3.18 -6.28 7.79
N ALA A 18 3.50 -7.53 8.13
CA ALA A 18 4.86 -8.04 8.11
C ALA A 18 5.06 -8.93 6.88
N THR A 19 6.12 -8.70 6.13
CA THR A 19 6.47 -9.52 4.96
C THR A 19 7.77 -10.30 5.22
N PRO A 20 7.96 -11.47 4.58
CA PRO A 20 9.18 -12.25 4.73
C PRO A 20 10.41 -11.61 4.07
N GLY A 21 10.24 -10.56 3.27
CA GLY A 21 11.31 -9.84 2.57
C GLY A 21 10.88 -8.45 2.10
N ARG A 22 11.70 -7.80 1.26
CA ARG A 22 11.40 -6.46 0.76
C ARG A 22 10.14 -6.46 -0.10
N CYS A 23 9.17 -5.63 0.26
CA CYS A 23 7.90 -5.51 -0.45
C CYS A 23 8.00 -4.43 -1.54
N SER A 24 7.47 -4.69 -2.73
CA SER A 24 7.37 -3.67 -3.78
C SER A 24 6.10 -2.84 -3.60
N GLU A 25 6.05 -1.62 -4.15
CA GLU A 25 4.87 -0.74 -4.08
C GLU A 25 3.59 -1.42 -4.60
N ALA A 26 3.71 -2.24 -5.66
CA ALA A 26 2.61 -3.02 -6.20
C ALA A 26 2.09 -4.09 -5.22
N GLU A 27 2.97 -4.72 -4.45
CA GLU A 27 2.59 -5.72 -3.43
C GLU A 27 2.00 -5.05 -2.19
N MET A 28 2.50 -3.87 -1.81
CA MET A 28 1.89 -3.08 -0.73
C MET A 28 0.46 -2.70 -1.06
N LEU A 29 0.20 -2.28 -2.31
CA LEU A 29 -1.15 -2.00 -2.77
C LEU A 29 -2.01 -3.25 -2.81
N ASP A 30 -1.47 -4.41 -3.20
CA ASP A 30 -2.21 -5.68 -3.20
C ASP A 30 -2.74 -5.97 -1.79
N HIS A 31 -1.90 -5.85 -0.76
CA HIS A 31 -2.32 -5.99 0.63
C HIS A 31 -3.39 -4.97 1.07
N VAL A 32 -3.30 -3.72 0.61
CA VAL A 32 -4.36 -2.71 0.86
C VAL A 32 -5.67 -3.13 0.21
N LEU A 33 -5.64 -3.62 -1.02
CA LEU A 33 -6.83 -4.10 -1.72
C LEU A 33 -7.42 -5.34 -1.04
N GLU A 34 -6.59 -6.30 -0.64
CA GLU A 34 -7.01 -7.48 0.12
C GLU A 34 -7.67 -7.10 1.45
N TYR A 35 -7.08 -6.16 2.19
CA TYR A 35 -7.61 -5.67 3.46
C TYR A 35 -8.98 -4.98 3.30
N GLU A 36 -9.12 -4.14 2.29
CA GLU A 36 -10.38 -3.47 1.94
C GLU A 36 -11.39 -4.42 1.27
N ARG A 37 -11.01 -5.69 1.02
CA ARG A 37 -11.79 -6.68 0.27
C ARG A 37 -12.18 -6.19 -1.13
N ILE A 38 -11.27 -5.45 -1.76
CA ILE A 38 -11.41 -4.93 -3.11
C ILE A 38 -10.77 -5.92 -4.08
N GLU A 39 -11.53 -6.36 -5.07
CA GLU A 39 -10.96 -7.14 -6.17
C GLU A 39 -10.07 -6.25 -7.03
N ARG A 40 -8.79 -6.61 -7.14
CA ARG A 40 -7.80 -5.92 -8.00
C ARG A 40 -8.27 -5.79 -9.45
N GLY A 41 -9.01 -6.79 -9.94
CA GLY A 41 -9.53 -6.81 -11.30
C GLY A 41 -8.45 -6.98 -12.36
N ALA A 42 -8.53 -6.22 -13.44
CA ALA A 42 -7.59 -6.28 -14.56
C ALA A 42 -6.17 -5.85 -14.13
N PRO A 43 -5.11 -6.41 -14.74
CA PRO A 43 -3.74 -5.96 -14.49
C PRO A 43 -3.62 -4.47 -14.84
N ALA A 44 -3.32 -3.66 -13.82
CA ALA A 44 -3.18 -2.22 -13.91
C ALA A 44 -1.89 -1.79 -13.22
N THR A 45 -1.36 -0.64 -13.63
CA THR A 45 -0.18 -0.05 -12.99
C THR A 45 -0.51 0.46 -11.59
N VAL A 46 0.52 0.63 -10.75
CA VAL A 46 0.43 1.22 -9.40
C VAL A 46 -0.38 2.53 -9.39
N PRO A 47 -0.06 3.56 -10.20
CA PRO A 47 -0.83 4.81 -10.20
C PRO A 47 -2.28 4.61 -10.67
N GLU A 48 -2.54 3.70 -11.61
CA GLU A 48 -3.90 3.39 -12.05
C GLU A 48 -4.73 2.73 -10.94
N LEU A 49 -4.15 1.79 -10.18
CA LEU A 49 -4.83 1.16 -9.04
C LEU A 49 -5.15 2.20 -7.96
N ILE A 50 -4.21 3.09 -7.67
CA ILE A 50 -4.41 4.19 -6.71
C ILE A 50 -5.57 5.10 -7.17
N ALA A 51 -5.59 5.49 -8.44
CA ALA A 51 -6.65 6.34 -8.99
C ALA A 51 -8.00 5.62 -9.02
N ARG A 52 -8.03 4.37 -9.50
CA ARG A 52 -9.24 3.54 -9.65
C ARG A 52 -9.94 3.31 -8.31
N HIS A 53 -9.17 3.05 -7.26
CA HIS A 53 -9.70 2.75 -5.92
C HIS A 53 -9.69 3.96 -4.98
N ASN A 54 -9.39 5.16 -5.51
CA ASN A 54 -9.27 6.40 -4.74
C ASN A 54 -8.42 6.20 -3.48
N LEU A 55 -7.22 5.62 -3.63
CA LEU A 55 -6.31 5.36 -2.52
C LEU A 55 -5.36 6.54 -2.24
N ALA A 56 -5.29 7.52 -3.14
CA ALA A 56 -4.36 8.65 -3.02
C ALA A 56 -4.69 9.56 -1.82
N PRO A 57 -3.67 10.14 -1.16
CA PRO A 57 -2.24 9.82 -1.31
C PRO A 57 -1.90 8.52 -0.59
N VAL A 58 -1.02 7.71 -1.20
CA VAL A 58 -0.50 6.47 -0.58
C VAL A 58 0.92 6.70 -0.10
N ARG A 59 1.18 6.45 1.18
CA ARG A 59 2.49 6.62 1.82
C ARG A 59 2.83 5.35 2.59
N TYR A 60 4.10 5.01 2.69
CA TYR A 60 4.54 3.84 3.42
C TYR A 60 5.84 4.07 4.19
N THR A 61 6.05 3.29 5.25
CA THR A 61 7.32 3.20 5.99
C THR A 61 7.70 1.74 6.19
N GLU A 62 8.98 1.42 6.02
CA GLU A 62 9.57 0.10 6.30
C GLU A 62 10.30 0.16 7.65
N ASP A 63 9.92 -0.66 8.64
CA ASP A 63 10.63 -0.81 9.92
C ASP A 63 10.92 0.53 10.63
N GLU A 64 9.92 1.44 10.64
CA GLU A 64 10.03 2.80 11.19
C GLU A 64 11.08 3.71 10.50
N SER A 65 11.51 3.35 9.28
CA SER A 65 12.34 4.17 8.41
C SER A 65 11.58 5.38 7.83
N GLU A 66 12.25 6.14 6.96
CA GLU A 66 11.68 7.32 6.31
C GLU A 66 10.34 7.04 5.61
N MET A 67 9.45 8.04 5.69
CA MET A 67 8.15 7.98 5.03
C MET A 67 8.33 8.17 3.52
N ASN A 68 8.02 7.11 2.78
CA ASN A 68 8.02 7.10 1.33
C ASN A 68 6.60 7.35 0.80
N THR A 69 6.49 7.91 -0.39
CA THR A 69 5.21 8.12 -1.07
C THR A 69 5.18 7.24 -2.32
N ILE A 70 4.09 6.51 -2.52
CA ILE A 70 3.86 5.73 -3.76
C ILE A 70 3.32 6.69 -4.82
N GLY A 71 3.94 6.71 -6.00
CA GLY A 71 3.64 7.65 -7.09
C GLY A 71 3.72 7.02 -8.47
#